data_AF-D4LDG7-F1
#
_entry.id   AF-D4LDG7-F1
#
_cell.length_a   1.000
_cell.length_b   1.000
_cell.length_c   1.000
_cell.angle_alpha   90.00
_cell.angle_beta   90.00
_cell.angle_gamma   90.00
#
_symmetry.space_group_name_H-M   'P 1'
#
loop_
_entity.id
_entity.type
_entity.pdbx_description
1 polymer ?
#
loop_
_entity_poly.entity_id
_entity_poly.type
_entity_poly.pdbx_seq_one_letter_code
_entity_poly.pdbx_strand_id
1 'polypeptide(L)'
;MRKAIGIHVTKARDTYDLGASKFFGAPTIPGNWLDTFGEDELFLCQIRCRDIAALDPEQQLPHTGYLYLFLNVNHSPYQPRVRYFDGEPDTVVDGFNDEVEGIACPTDAWLMSFSEAEEDAEGLRLLGIPADWSYAEPAPAVLLQYDPLASDMGFLDSLDGYGYFLFGARKDDWTGICYREERS
;
A
#
# COMPACT_ATOMS: atom_id res chain seq x y z
N MET A 1 -17.72 3.84 15.84
CA MET A 1 -17.10 4.47 14.67
C MET A 1 -16.08 3.49 14.16
N ARG A 2 -16.11 3.17 12.86
CA ARG A 2 -14.96 2.48 12.28
C ARG A 2 -13.78 3.44 12.36
N LYS A 3 -12.59 2.93 12.63
CA LYS A 3 -11.37 3.73 12.65
C LYS A 3 -10.56 3.44 11.39
N ALA A 4 -9.88 4.46 10.89
CA ALA A 4 -8.80 4.29 9.94
C ALA A 4 -7.45 4.29 10.68
N ILE A 5 -6.40 3.96 9.95
CA ILE A 5 -5.02 3.96 10.44
C ILE A 5 -4.23 4.95 9.61
N GLY A 6 -3.94 6.11 10.17
CA GLY A 6 -3.11 7.12 9.50
C GLY A 6 -1.69 6.62 9.31
N ILE A 7 -1.09 6.94 8.17
CA ILE A 7 0.30 6.61 7.83
C ILE A 7 1.10 7.90 7.75
N HIS A 8 2.20 7.97 8.50
CA HIS A 8 3.22 8.99 8.35
C HIS A 8 4.47 8.37 7.76
N VAL A 9 5.06 9.03 6.76
CA VAL A 9 6.23 8.51 6.05
C VAL A 9 7.48 9.33 6.35
N THR A 10 8.62 8.67 6.36
CA THR A 10 9.93 9.32 6.42
C THR A 10 10.90 8.60 5.49
N LYS A 11 11.60 9.36 4.65
CA LYS A 11 12.62 8.81 3.76
C LYS A 11 13.67 8.05 4.56
N ALA A 12 13.93 6.81 4.17
CA ALA A 12 14.94 5.97 4.80
C ALA A 12 16.33 6.59 4.63
N ARG A 13 17.19 6.35 5.61
CA ARG A 13 18.62 6.71 5.58
C ARG A 13 19.46 5.44 5.42
N ASP A 14 20.77 5.59 5.25
CA ASP A 14 21.73 4.54 4.86
C ASP A 14 21.54 3.16 5.54
N THR A 15 21.09 3.11 6.79
CA THR A 15 20.77 1.86 7.48
C THR A 15 19.36 1.89 8.07
N TYR A 16 18.54 0.92 7.68
CA TYR A 16 17.20 0.69 8.22
C TYR A 16 16.84 -0.80 8.19
N ASP A 17 15.79 -1.18 8.91
CA ASP A 17 15.23 -2.53 8.88
C ASP A 17 14.53 -2.76 7.53
N LEU A 18 15.10 -3.61 6.68
CA LEU A 18 14.54 -3.93 5.35
C LEU A 18 13.15 -4.59 5.47
N GLY A 19 12.85 -5.25 6.58
CA GLY A 19 11.54 -5.78 6.91
C GLY A 19 10.56 -4.73 7.47
N ALA A 20 10.92 -3.46 7.61
CA ALA A 20 10.00 -2.45 8.13
C ALA A 20 8.79 -2.25 7.21
N SER A 21 7.69 -1.75 7.77
CA SER A 21 6.59 -1.20 6.97
C SER A 21 7.10 -0.01 6.16
N LYS A 22 6.95 -0.04 4.83
CA LYS A 22 7.50 0.99 3.94
C LYS A 22 6.79 1.05 2.59
N PHE A 23 6.78 2.24 1.99
CA PHE A 23 6.58 2.40 0.56
C PHE A 23 7.91 2.29 -0.17
N PHE A 24 7.88 1.70 -1.35
CA PHE A 24 9.02 1.60 -2.29
C PHE A 24 10.32 1.04 -1.66
N GLY A 25 11.43 1.16 -2.40
CA GLY A 25 12.69 0.50 -2.08
C GLY A 25 12.65 -1.01 -2.28
N ALA A 26 13.67 -1.72 -1.78
CA ALA A 26 13.79 -3.16 -1.92
C ALA A 26 12.74 -3.89 -1.03
N PRO A 27 11.78 -4.63 -1.59
CA PRO A 27 10.87 -5.43 -0.78
C PRO A 27 11.62 -6.58 -0.11
N THR A 28 11.19 -6.95 1.11
CA THR A 28 11.61 -8.20 1.76
C THR A 28 10.45 -9.17 1.70
N ILE A 29 10.57 -10.21 0.89
CA ILE A 29 9.53 -11.18 0.55
C ILE A 29 9.90 -12.60 0.98
N PRO A 30 8.95 -13.55 1.00
CA PRO A 30 9.25 -14.97 1.07
C PRO A 30 10.05 -15.43 -0.15
N GLY A 31 11.15 -16.17 0.04
CA GLY A 31 11.99 -16.62 -1.06
C GLY A 31 11.28 -17.46 -2.13
N ASN A 32 10.19 -18.15 -1.78
CA ASN A 32 9.38 -18.91 -2.74
C ASN A 32 8.52 -18.03 -3.68
N TRP A 33 8.56 -16.71 -3.55
CA TRP A 33 7.85 -15.78 -4.44
C TRP A 33 8.72 -15.20 -5.55
N LEU A 34 10.04 -15.35 -5.51
CA LEU A 34 10.98 -14.71 -6.45
C LEU A 34 10.56 -14.88 -7.91
N ASP A 35 10.19 -16.10 -8.32
CA ASP A 35 9.86 -16.41 -9.72
C ASP A 35 8.37 -16.20 -10.07
N THR A 36 7.63 -15.40 -9.29
CA THR A 36 6.16 -15.25 -9.43
C THR A 36 5.69 -13.86 -9.86
N PHE A 37 6.63 -12.94 -10.09
CA PHE A 37 6.37 -11.55 -10.48
C PHE A 37 6.48 -11.38 -12.00
N GLY A 38 5.65 -10.50 -12.56
CA GLY A 38 5.77 -10.09 -13.96
C GLY A 38 6.77 -8.95 -14.16
N GLU A 39 7.20 -8.73 -15.41
CA GLU A 39 8.11 -7.62 -15.77
C GLU A 39 7.49 -6.24 -15.50
N ASP A 40 6.16 -6.12 -15.63
CA ASP A 40 5.41 -4.88 -15.40
C ASP A 40 4.91 -4.73 -13.95
N GLU A 41 5.47 -5.47 -13.00
CA GLU A 41 5.03 -5.46 -11.60
C GLU A 41 5.86 -4.48 -10.76
N LEU A 42 5.21 -3.43 -10.27
CA LEU A 42 5.79 -2.41 -9.41
C LEU A 42 5.52 -2.76 -7.95
N PHE A 43 6.56 -2.72 -7.11
CA PHE A 43 6.40 -2.79 -5.66
C PHE A 43 5.99 -1.42 -5.09
N LEU A 44 4.78 -1.36 -4.54
CA LEU A 44 4.25 -0.16 -3.92
C LEU A 44 4.59 -0.10 -2.43
N CYS A 45 4.19 -1.12 -1.66
CA CYS A 45 4.50 -1.15 -0.24
C CYS A 45 4.47 -2.54 0.38
N GLN A 46 5.15 -2.65 1.52
CA GLN A 46 4.99 -3.76 2.47
C GLN A 46 4.57 -3.19 3.81
N ILE A 47 3.70 -3.90 4.51
CA ILE A 47 3.20 -3.56 5.83
C ILE A 47 3.45 -4.76 6.72
N ARG A 48 4.27 -4.55 7.74
CA ARG A 48 4.46 -5.52 8.80
C ARG A 48 3.25 -5.44 9.73
N CYS A 49 2.42 -6.46 9.70
CA CYS A 49 1.09 -6.46 10.31
C CYS A 49 1.08 -6.19 11.84
N ARG A 50 2.15 -6.55 12.55
CA ARG A 50 2.27 -6.23 13.99
C ARG A 50 2.32 -4.73 14.28
N ASP A 51 2.76 -3.91 13.32
CA ASP A 51 2.90 -2.46 13.50
C ASP A 51 1.54 -1.76 13.53
N ILE A 52 0.50 -2.40 12.97
CA ILE A 52 -0.87 -1.87 12.88
C ILE A 52 -1.86 -2.57 13.82
N ALA A 53 -1.51 -3.72 14.40
CA ALA A 53 -2.42 -4.59 15.15
C ALA A 53 -3.16 -3.87 16.29
N ALA A 54 -2.47 -3.01 17.06
CA ALA A 54 -3.08 -2.27 18.15
C ALA A 54 -4.07 -1.17 17.69
N LEU A 55 -3.96 -0.74 16.44
CA LEU A 55 -4.79 0.30 15.83
C LEU A 55 -6.00 -0.28 15.07
N ASP A 56 -6.04 -1.61 14.89
CA ASP A 56 -7.13 -2.34 14.24
C ASP A 56 -7.86 -3.29 15.21
N PRO A 57 -8.60 -2.77 16.21
CA PRO A 57 -9.30 -3.59 17.20
C PRO A 57 -10.41 -4.46 16.59
N GLU A 58 -10.89 -4.10 15.39
CA GLU A 58 -11.90 -4.85 14.63
C GLU A 58 -11.32 -6.02 13.84
N GLN A 59 -9.98 -6.20 13.83
CA GLN A 59 -9.27 -7.26 13.11
C GLN A 59 -9.68 -7.30 11.62
N GLN A 60 -9.73 -6.13 10.99
CA GLN A 60 -10.00 -6.00 9.57
C GLN A 60 -8.82 -6.41 8.70
N LEU A 61 -7.60 -6.31 9.23
CA LEU A 61 -6.36 -6.74 8.59
C LEU A 61 -5.68 -7.82 9.44
N PRO A 62 -4.74 -8.60 8.87
CA PRO A 62 -3.90 -9.50 9.66
C PRO A 62 -3.11 -8.72 10.71
N HIS A 63 -2.90 -9.32 11.87
CA HIS A 63 -2.13 -8.74 12.99
C HIS A 63 -0.72 -9.34 13.13
N THR A 64 -0.41 -10.38 12.37
CA THR A 64 0.91 -11.02 12.24
C THR A 64 1.27 -11.15 10.78
N GLY A 65 2.55 -11.42 10.48
CA GLY A 65 3.02 -11.54 9.11
C GLY A 65 3.11 -10.20 8.37
N TYR A 66 2.97 -10.26 7.05
CA TYR A 66 3.20 -9.15 6.14
C TYR A 66 2.13 -9.06 5.06
N LEU A 67 1.67 -7.84 4.81
CA LEU A 67 0.83 -7.50 3.67
C LEU A 67 1.68 -6.76 2.63
N TYR A 68 1.58 -7.14 1.37
CA TYR A 68 2.30 -6.53 0.26
C TYR A 68 1.33 -6.03 -0.78
N LEU A 69 1.55 -4.82 -1.28
CA LEU A 69 0.83 -4.26 -2.40
C LEU A 69 1.80 -4.08 -3.56
N PHE A 70 1.48 -4.72 -4.67
CA PHE A 70 2.12 -4.52 -5.96
C PHE A 70 1.10 -3.92 -6.94
N LEU A 71 1.59 -3.29 -8.00
CA LEU A 71 0.78 -2.77 -9.09
C LEU A 71 1.29 -3.37 -10.40
N ASN A 72 0.41 -4.00 -11.17
CA ASN A 72 0.69 -4.21 -12.58
C ASN A 72 0.39 -2.91 -13.33
N VAL A 73 1.43 -2.38 -13.97
CA VAL A 73 1.40 -1.04 -14.58
C VAL A 73 1.30 -1.05 -16.10
N ASN A 74 1.17 -2.22 -16.73
CA ASN A 74 1.09 -2.33 -18.18
C ASN A 74 -0.19 -1.76 -18.81
N HIS A 75 -1.21 -1.52 -17.99
CA HIS A 75 -2.51 -0.99 -18.41
C HIS A 75 -3.01 0.06 -17.41
N SER A 76 -3.84 0.99 -17.91
CA SER A 76 -4.57 1.96 -17.08
C SER A 76 -6.06 1.61 -17.06
N PRO A 77 -6.73 1.61 -15.88
CA PRO A 77 -6.14 1.81 -14.55
C PRO A 77 -5.19 0.66 -14.16
N TYR A 78 -4.21 0.95 -13.31
CA TYR A 78 -3.29 -0.07 -12.80
C TYR A 78 -4.05 -1.18 -12.08
N GLN A 79 -3.54 -2.40 -12.14
CA GLN A 79 -4.17 -3.54 -11.48
C GLN A 79 -3.42 -3.89 -10.20
N PRO A 80 -4.04 -3.77 -9.02
CA PRO A 80 -3.37 -4.09 -7.77
C PRO A 80 -3.24 -5.60 -7.60
N ARG A 81 -2.11 -6.02 -7.05
CA ARG A 81 -1.90 -7.39 -6.58
C ARG A 81 -1.51 -7.33 -5.12
N VAL A 82 -2.45 -7.73 -4.27
CA VAL A 82 -2.24 -7.77 -2.82
C VAL A 82 -1.90 -9.19 -2.41
N ARG A 83 -0.83 -9.35 -1.61
CA ARG A 83 -0.42 -10.65 -1.08
C ARG A 83 -0.23 -10.57 0.42
N TYR A 84 -0.67 -11.62 1.11
CA TYR A 84 -0.42 -11.84 2.53
C TYR A 84 0.55 -12.99 2.72
N PHE A 85 1.51 -12.82 3.63
CA PHE A 85 2.39 -13.87 4.10
C PHE A 85 2.32 -14.01 5.62
N ASP A 86 1.90 -15.17 6.10
CA ASP A 86 1.88 -15.51 7.52
C ASP A 86 3.24 -16.04 7.98
N GLY A 87 4.20 -15.14 8.15
CA GLY A 87 5.56 -15.47 8.57
C GLY A 87 6.50 -14.28 8.53
N GLU A 88 7.78 -14.52 8.77
CA GLU A 88 8.84 -13.52 8.56
C GLU A 88 9.50 -13.76 7.19
N PRO A 89 9.52 -12.77 6.29
CA PRO A 89 10.16 -12.89 4.99
C PRO A 89 11.69 -12.91 5.16
N ASP A 90 12.37 -13.55 4.22
CA ASP A 90 13.80 -13.85 4.33
C ASP A 90 14.63 -13.38 3.13
N THR A 91 13.96 -12.86 2.10
CA THR A 91 14.57 -12.56 0.81
C THR A 91 14.39 -11.09 0.46
N VAL A 92 15.48 -10.37 0.34
CA VAL A 92 15.49 -8.97 -0.14
C VAL A 92 15.66 -8.99 -1.65
N VAL A 93 14.83 -8.21 -2.35
CA VAL A 93 14.97 -8.05 -3.81
C VAL A 93 15.42 -6.63 -4.12
N ASP A 94 16.73 -6.48 -4.31
CA ASP A 94 17.33 -5.20 -4.67
C ASP A 94 16.91 -4.79 -6.09
N GLY A 95 16.62 -3.50 -6.28
CA GLY A 95 16.27 -2.96 -7.59
C GLY A 95 14.94 -3.47 -8.16
N PHE A 96 14.01 -3.95 -7.33
CA PHE A 96 12.72 -4.51 -7.81
C PHE A 96 11.97 -3.56 -8.77
N ASN A 97 12.01 -2.25 -8.51
CA ASN A 97 11.35 -1.25 -9.36
C ASN A 97 12.25 -0.70 -10.49
N ASP A 98 13.53 -1.09 -10.57
CA ASP A 98 14.49 -0.52 -11.52
C ASP A 98 14.18 -0.93 -12.96
N GLU A 99 13.53 -2.08 -13.14
CA GLU A 99 13.24 -2.68 -14.45
C GLU A 99 11.85 -2.33 -15.00
N VAL A 100 11.05 -1.55 -14.26
CA VAL A 100 9.68 -1.18 -14.69
C VAL A 100 9.75 -0.05 -15.73
N GLU A 101 9.59 -0.41 -17.01
CA GLU A 101 9.64 0.56 -18.12
C GLU A 101 8.45 1.54 -18.11
N GLY A 102 8.70 2.77 -18.56
CA GLY A 102 7.65 3.75 -18.85
C GLY A 102 7.05 4.47 -17.64
N ILE A 103 7.48 4.16 -16.42
CA ILE A 103 7.04 4.83 -15.19
C ILE A 103 8.24 5.29 -14.37
N ALA A 104 8.24 6.57 -14.00
CA ALA A 104 9.17 7.08 -13.01
C ALA A 104 8.82 6.45 -11.64
N CYS A 105 9.59 5.45 -11.25
CA CYS A 105 9.37 4.72 -10.00
C CYS A 105 10.34 5.19 -8.92
N PRO A 106 9.86 5.50 -7.70
CA PRO A 106 10.75 5.78 -6.59
C PRO A 106 11.56 4.53 -6.22
N THR A 107 12.87 4.70 -6.08
CA THR A 107 13.79 3.64 -5.64
C THR A 107 14.18 3.78 -4.16
N ASP A 108 13.99 4.97 -3.60
CA ASP A 108 14.18 5.22 -2.17
C ASP A 108 13.06 4.57 -1.36
N ALA A 109 13.42 3.94 -0.24
CA ALA A 109 12.45 3.47 0.74
C ALA A 109 11.88 4.61 1.58
N TRP A 110 10.58 4.56 1.86
CA TRP A 110 9.87 5.49 2.73
C TRP A 110 9.23 4.74 3.88
N LEU A 111 9.86 4.84 5.06
CA LEU A 111 9.45 4.12 6.27
C LEU A 111 8.13 4.64 6.79
N MET A 112 7.23 3.72 7.14
CA MET A 112 5.92 4.04 7.70
C MET A 112 5.96 4.05 9.22
N SER A 113 5.19 4.97 9.80
CA SER A 113 4.71 4.93 11.18
C SER A 113 3.21 5.17 11.20
N PHE A 114 2.52 4.66 12.23
CA PHE A 114 1.07 4.58 12.22
C PHE A 114 0.43 5.32 13.40
N SER A 115 -0.75 5.89 13.18
CA SER A 115 -1.56 6.55 14.21
C SER A 115 -3.04 6.23 14.04
N GLU A 116 -3.85 6.47 15.08
CA GLU A 116 -5.30 6.48 14.91
C GLU A 116 -5.72 7.60 13.94
N ALA A 117 -6.75 7.35 13.14
CA ALA A 117 -7.38 8.32 12.27
C ALA A 117 -8.89 8.09 12.18
N GLU A 118 -9.63 9.14 11.84
CA GLU A 118 -11.07 9.06 11.53
C GLU A 118 -11.29 8.27 10.22
N GLU A 119 -12.48 7.67 10.05
CA GLU A 119 -12.77 6.77 8.93
C GLU A 119 -12.70 7.42 7.54
N ASP A 120 -12.86 8.75 7.47
CA ASP A 120 -12.86 9.58 6.27
C ASP A 120 -11.68 10.57 6.22
N ALA A 121 -10.67 10.39 7.07
CA ALA A 121 -9.53 11.31 7.14
C ALA A 121 -8.80 11.45 5.78
N GLU A 122 -8.29 12.65 5.53
CA GLU A 122 -7.41 12.95 4.39
C GLU A 122 -6.01 12.32 4.56
N GLY A 123 -5.22 12.30 3.48
CA GLY A 123 -3.83 11.85 3.49
C GLY A 123 -3.60 10.35 3.30
N LEU A 124 -2.41 9.87 3.67
CA LEU A 124 -2.03 8.46 3.59
C LEU A 124 -2.66 7.65 4.74
N ARG A 125 -3.40 6.58 4.42
CA ARG A 125 -4.00 5.73 5.46
C ARG A 125 -4.40 4.34 4.99
N LEU A 126 -4.55 3.43 5.96
CA LEU A 126 -5.25 2.16 5.79
C LEU A 126 -6.67 2.26 6.33
N LEU A 127 -7.56 1.45 5.78
CA LEU A 127 -8.94 1.30 6.27
C LEU A 127 -9.80 2.58 6.18
N GLY A 128 -11.08 2.43 6.52
CA GLY A 128 -12.08 3.48 6.42
C GLY A 128 -12.81 3.50 5.08
N ILE A 129 -13.28 4.69 4.70
CA ILE A 129 -13.98 4.99 3.44
C ILE A 129 -13.25 6.11 2.69
N PRO A 130 -13.39 6.30 1.37
CA PRO A 130 -12.68 7.38 0.66
C PRO A 130 -12.95 8.76 1.24
N ALA A 131 -11.92 9.60 1.40
CA ALA A 131 -12.04 10.92 2.03
C ALA A 131 -13.04 11.84 1.28
N ASP A 132 -13.02 11.79 -0.06
CA ASP A 132 -13.84 12.67 -0.91
C ASP A 132 -15.10 11.96 -1.47
N TRP A 133 -15.62 10.95 -0.77
CA TRP A 133 -16.77 10.20 -1.28
C TRP A 133 -18.06 11.03 -1.29
N SER A 134 -18.41 11.58 -2.45
CA SER A 134 -19.58 12.45 -2.64
C SER A 134 -20.71 11.80 -3.47
N TYR A 135 -20.61 10.51 -3.74
CA TYR A 135 -21.55 9.76 -4.57
C TYR A 135 -22.81 9.35 -3.78
N ALA A 136 -23.93 9.15 -4.50
CA ALA A 136 -25.20 8.73 -3.91
C ALA A 136 -25.21 7.27 -3.42
N GLU A 137 -24.23 6.47 -3.85
CA GLU A 137 -24.06 5.09 -3.45
C GLU A 137 -23.21 4.98 -2.17
N PRO A 138 -23.36 3.89 -1.38
CA PRO A 138 -22.56 3.69 -0.18
C PRO A 138 -21.05 3.71 -0.49
N ALA A 139 -20.28 4.37 0.38
CA ALA A 139 -18.84 4.44 0.23
C ALA A 139 -18.21 3.03 0.26
N PRO A 140 -17.31 2.71 -0.68
CA PRO A 140 -16.59 1.44 -0.66
C PRO A 140 -15.64 1.40 0.55
N ALA A 141 -15.27 0.20 0.99
CA ALA A 141 -14.26 0.04 2.03
C ALA A 141 -12.86 0.19 1.42
N VAL A 142 -12.02 1.02 2.05
CA VAL A 142 -10.64 1.26 1.63
C VAL A 142 -9.71 0.25 2.28
N LEU A 143 -8.79 -0.33 1.51
CA LEU A 143 -7.59 -1.00 2.03
C LEU A 143 -6.48 0.02 2.27
N LEU A 144 -6.14 0.81 1.24
CA LEU A 144 -5.13 1.86 1.27
C LEU A 144 -5.65 3.10 0.50
N GLN A 145 -5.61 4.26 1.14
CA GLN A 145 -5.68 5.57 0.49
C GLN A 145 -4.24 6.07 0.33
N TYR A 146 -3.79 6.17 -0.92
CA TYR A 146 -2.50 6.72 -1.28
C TYR A 146 -2.67 8.18 -1.68
N ASP A 147 -2.03 9.07 -0.93
CA ASP A 147 -1.92 10.49 -1.22
C ASP A 147 -0.51 10.75 -1.79
N PRO A 148 -0.39 11.02 -3.10
CA PRO A 148 0.90 11.28 -3.75
C PRO A 148 1.53 12.62 -3.31
N LEU A 149 0.75 13.55 -2.75
CA LEU A 149 1.18 14.87 -2.34
C LEU A 149 1.44 14.97 -0.83
N ALA A 150 1.11 13.92 -0.06
CA ALA A 150 1.44 13.84 1.36
C ALA A 150 2.95 13.90 1.63
N SER A 151 3.79 13.53 0.65
CA SER A 151 5.25 13.63 0.72
C SER A 151 5.86 13.54 -0.68
N ASP A 152 7.12 13.94 -0.82
CA ASP A 152 7.88 13.91 -2.08
C ASP A 152 8.34 12.48 -2.49
N MET A 153 7.46 11.49 -2.36
CA MET A 153 7.76 10.09 -2.71
C MET A 153 8.04 9.92 -4.19
N GLY A 154 7.41 10.72 -5.07
CA GLY A 154 7.70 10.74 -6.51
C GLY A 154 6.94 9.71 -7.34
N PHE A 155 5.89 9.10 -6.79
CA PHE A 155 4.96 8.24 -7.53
C PHE A 155 3.58 8.89 -7.61
N LEU A 156 3.04 9.04 -8.82
CA LEU A 156 1.77 9.73 -9.11
C LEU A 156 1.74 11.20 -8.67
N ASP A 157 2.88 11.89 -8.68
CA ASP A 157 3.02 13.30 -8.29
C ASP A 157 2.10 14.28 -9.07
N SER A 158 1.66 13.89 -10.27
CA SER A 158 0.70 14.65 -11.09
C SER A 158 -0.79 14.41 -10.74
N LEU A 159 -1.08 13.52 -9.80
CA LEU A 159 -2.42 13.26 -9.30
C LEU A 159 -2.71 14.23 -8.15
N ASP A 160 -3.56 15.22 -8.41
CA ASP A 160 -4.14 16.10 -7.39
C ASP A 160 -5.42 15.43 -6.85
N GLY A 161 -5.25 14.62 -5.79
CA GLY A 161 -6.29 13.75 -5.24
C GLY A 161 -5.71 12.45 -4.67
N TYR A 162 -6.43 11.34 -4.79
CA TYR A 162 -6.08 10.09 -4.11
C TYR A 162 -6.09 8.87 -5.04
N GLY A 163 -5.13 7.97 -4.83
CA GLY A 163 -5.17 6.60 -5.33
C GLY A 163 -5.78 5.66 -4.28
N TYR A 164 -6.92 5.06 -4.60
CA TYR A 164 -7.66 4.18 -3.71
C TYR A 164 -7.47 2.72 -4.07
N PHE A 165 -7.03 1.92 -3.09
CA PHE A 165 -7.10 0.47 -3.11
C PHE A 165 -8.36 0.08 -2.33
N LEU A 166 -9.36 -0.46 -3.00
CA LEU A 166 -10.67 -0.72 -2.43
C LEU A 166 -10.88 -2.22 -2.26
N PHE A 167 -11.48 -2.62 -1.14
CA PHE A 167 -11.90 -3.99 -0.94
C PHE A 167 -13.00 -4.37 -1.94
N GLY A 168 -12.90 -5.57 -2.50
CA GLY A 168 -13.98 -6.19 -3.24
C GLY A 168 -15.15 -6.62 -2.34
N ALA A 169 -16.05 -7.44 -2.88
CA ALA A 169 -17.23 -7.93 -2.15
C ALA A 169 -16.89 -8.73 -0.88
N ARG A 170 -15.67 -9.27 -0.80
CA ARG A 170 -15.15 -10.08 0.30
C ARG A 170 -13.87 -9.46 0.85
N LYS A 171 -13.85 -9.15 2.14
CA LYS A 171 -12.68 -8.52 2.80
C LYS A 171 -11.48 -9.46 2.95
N ASP A 172 -11.71 -10.77 2.95
CA ASP A 172 -10.68 -11.81 3.02
C ASP A 172 -10.11 -12.19 1.63
N ASP A 173 -10.66 -11.61 0.56
CA ASP A 173 -10.27 -11.87 -0.81
C ASP A 173 -9.32 -10.77 -1.32
N TRP A 174 -8.02 -11.00 -1.13
CA TRP A 174 -6.96 -10.13 -1.64
C TRP A 174 -6.93 -10.02 -3.17
N THR A 175 -7.56 -10.97 -3.89
CA THR A 175 -7.63 -10.93 -5.36
C THR A 175 -8.75 -10.02 -5.87
N GLY A 176 -9.71 -9.67 -5.00
CA GLY A 176 -10.81 -8.77 -5.30
C GLY A 176 -10.52 -7.29 -5.07
N ILE A 177 -9.28 -6.94 -4.69
CA ILE A 177 -8.88 -5.54 -4.50
C ILE A 177 -8.89 -4.82 -5.85
N CYS A 178 -9.47 -3.62 -5.91
CA CYS A 178 -9.42 -2.79 -7.11
C CYS A 178 -8.72 -1.45 -6.82
N TYR A 179 -8.17 -0.86 -7.88
CA TYR A 179 -7.50 0.44 -7.82
C TYR A 179 -8.34 1.48 -8.56
N ARG A 180 -8.46 2.68 -7.97
CA ARG A 180 -9.16 3.82 -8.54
C ARG A 180 -8.42 5.11 -8.22
N GLU A 181 -8.24 5.96 -9.21
CA GLU A 181 -7.78 7.34 -9.01
C GLU A 181 -8.98 8.26 -8.92
N GLU A 182 -8.99 9.13 -7.93
CA GLU A 182 -9.95 10.23 -7.82
C GLU A 182 -9.16 11.55 -7.83
N ARG A 183 -9.61 12.50 -8.64
CA ARG A 183 -9.02 13.84 -8.74
C ARG A 183 -9.94 14.86 -8.08
N SER A 184 -9.34 15.79 -7.34
CA SER A 184 -10.03 16.91 -6.70
C SER A 184 -10.32 18.06 -7.66
#